data_AF-A0A939ZYJ2-F1
#
_entry.id   AF-A0A939ZYJ2-F1
#
_cell.length_a   1.000
_cell.length_b   1.000
_cell.length_c   1.000
_cell.angle_alpha   90.00
_cell.angle_beta   90.00
_cell.angle_gamma   90.00
#
_symmetry.space_group_name_H-M   'P 1'
#
loop_
_entity.id
_entity.type
_entity.pdbx_description
1 polymer ?
#
loop_
_entity_poly.entity_id
_entity_poly.type
_entity_poly.pdbx_seq_one_letter_code
_entity_poly.pdbx_strand_id
1 'polypeptide(L)'
;MKKVIVAIIILSLILAAGILEAVEIDKIFGELGAKLDGIYDMILASSPDTNQAVDETTAWWEKKREHIELFAYSPDLRSFSIALAEMKGSIEKGDFDNALSKCESLRVMAVNIHKVLDFNGLDII
;
A
#
# COMPACT_ATOMS: atom_id res chain seq x y z
N MET A 1 44.06 -2.60 -1.23
CA MET A 1 43.53 -2.01 0.02
C MET A 1 42.45 -0.97 -0.26
N LYS A 2 42.76 0.20 -0.85
CA LYS A 2 41.75 1.26 -1.15
C LYS A 2 40.53 0.78 -1.96
N LYS A 3 40.74 -0.04 -3.01
CA LYS A 3 39.66 -0.63 -3.83
C LYS A 3 38.72 -1.55 -3.02
N VAL A 4 39.27 -2.28 -2.05
CA VAL A 4 38.50 -3.17 -1.17
C VAL A 4 37.65 -2.36 -0.20
N ILE A 5 38.21 -1.29 0.37
CA ILE A 5 37.47 -0.36 1.24
C ILE A 5 36.29 0.26 0.48
N VAL A 6 36.51 0.72 -0.76
CA VAL A 6 35.43 1.27 -1.61
C VAL A 6 34.36 0.21 -1.89
N ALA A 7 34.74 -1.03 -2.19
CA ALA A 7 33.78 -2.11 -2.41
C ALA A 7 32.93 -2.40 -1.16
N ILE A 8 33.54 -2.41 0.04
CA ILE A 8 32.82 -2.60 1.31
C ILE A 8 31.83 -1.45 1.56
N ILE A 9 32.22 -0.22 1.27
CA ILE A 9 31.34 0.95 1.42
C ILE A 9 30.13 0.84 0.50
N ILE A 10 30.35 0.53 -0.78
CA ILE A 10 29.27 0.36 -1.77
C ILE A 10 28.32 -0.76 -1.33
N LEU A 11 28.87 -1.91 -0.91
CA LEU A 11 28.06 -3.03 -0.42
C LEU A 11 27.21 -2.63 0.79
N SER A 12 27.80 -1.90 1.75
CA SER A 12 27.08 -1.44 2.94
C SER A 12 25.93 -0.49 2.59
N LEU A 13 26.12 0.37 1.59
CA LEU A 13 25.07 1.28 1.10
C LEU A 13 23.93 0.53 0.42
N ILE A 14 24.23 -0.49 -0.40
CA ILE A 14 23.22 -1.31 -1.06
C ILE A 14 22.38 -2.08 -0.01
N LEU A 15 23.05 -2.68 0.98
CA LEU A 15 22.36 -3.40 2.06
C LEU A 15 21.49 -2.46 2.90
N ALA A 16 22.00 -1.28 3.26
CA ALA A 16 21.23 -0.30 4.01
C ALA A 16 20.01 0.20 3.21
N ALA A 17 20.15 0.43 1.90
CA ALA A 17 19.04 0.83 1.04
C ALA A 17 17.94 -0.24 1.00
N GLY A 18 18.30 -1.52 0.77
CA GLY A 18 17.31 -2.61 0.75
C GLY A 18 16.58 -2.80 2.09
N ILE A 19 17.30 -2.67 3.21
CA ILE A 19 16.66 -2.74 4.55
C ILE A 19 15.68 -1.56 4.74
N LEU A 20 16.07 -0.35 4.33
CA LEU A 20 15.20 0.82 4.43
C LEU A 20 13.95 0.69 3.55
N GLU A 21 14.10 0.15 2.34
CA GLU A 21 12.98 -0.13 1.43
C GLU A 21 12.01 -1.12 2.05
N ALA A 22 12.48 -2.25 2.57
CA ALA A 22 11.63 -3.25 3.22
C ALA A 22 10.85 -2.67 4.40
N VAL A 23 11.52 -1.91 5.28
CA VAL A 23 10.88 -1.26 6.44
C VAL A 23 9.82 -0.23 6.03
N GLU A 24 10.08 0.56 4.97
CA GLU A 24 9.09 1.54 4.49
C GLU A 24 7.89 0.84 3.82
N ILE A 25 8.10 -0.26 3.07
CA ILE A 25 7.02 -1.07 2.49
C ILE A 25 6.11 -1.62 3.58
N ASP A 26 6.66 -2.27 4.60
CA ASP A 26 5.88 -2.78 5.75
C ASP A 26 5.04 -1.69 6.41
N LYS A 27 5.65 -0.53 6.63
CA LYS A 27 4.96 0.62 7.23
C LYS A 27 3.83 1.13 6.36
N ILE A 28 4.04 1.25 5.05
CA ILE A 28 3.01 1.71 4.11
C ILE A 28 1.83 0.73 4.12
N PHE A 29 2.07 -0.56 3.99
CA PHE A 29 0.96 -1.53 3.94
C PHE A 29 0.26 -1.70 5.29
N GLY A 30 0.97 -1.56 6.41
CA GLY A 30 0.36 -1.49 7.73
C GLY A 30 -0.55 -0.27 7.91
N GLU A 31 -0.12 0.92 7.48
CA GLU A 31 -0.94 2.13 7.52
C GLU A 31 -2.12 2.05 6.56
N LEU A 32 -1.92 1.48 5.36
CA LEU A 32 -2.99 1.25 4.38
C LEU A 32 -4.07 0.33 4.96
N GLY A 33 -3.68 -0.78 5.59
CA GLY A 33 -4.61 -1.69 6.27
C GLY A 33 -5.47 -0.96 7.31
N ALA A 34 -4.83 -0.19 8.20
CA ALA A 34 -5.54 0.59 9.21
C ALA A 34 -6.51 1.62 8.62
N LYS A 35 -6.15 2.27 7.49
CA LYS A 35 -7.04 3.19 6.78
C LYS A 35 -8.25 2.48 6.18
N LEU A 36 -8.05 1.31 5.55
CA LEU A 36 -9.15 0.50 5.02
C LEU A 36 -10.08 0.01 6.14
N ASP A 37 -9.51 -0.40 7.28
CA ASP A 37 -10.28 -0.78 8.46
C ASP A 37 -11.15 0.36 8.98
N GLY A 38 -10.58 1.57 9.07
CA GLY A 38 -11.34 2.76 9.43
C GLY A 38 -12.49 3.05 8.46
N ILE A 39 -12.24 2.97 7.15
CA ILE A 39 -13.28 3.18 6.13
C ILE A 39 -14.38 2.12 6.25
N TYR A 40 -14.01 0.85 6.46
CA TYR A 40 -14.96 -0.25 6.64
C TYR A 40 -15.91 0.01 7.82
N ASP A 41 -15.36 0.36 8.98
CA ASP A 41 -16.13 0.67 10.19
C ASP A 41 -17.02 1.91 9.99
N MET A 42 -16.55 2.91 9.25
CA MET A 42 -17.33 4.10 8.91
C MET A 42 -18.51 3.79 7.98
N ILE A 43 -18.33 2.89 7.00
CA ILE A 43 -19.42 2.41 6.13
C ILE A 43 -20.48 1.69 6.97
N LEU A 44 -20.07 0.76 7.86
CA LEU A 44 -20.99 0.05 8.75
C LEU A 44 -21.76 1.00 9.67
N ALA A 45 -21.09 2.03 10.18
CA ALA A 45 -21.71 3.05 11.03
C ALA A 45 -22.56 4.08 10.25
N SER A 46 -22.63 3.97 8.90
CA SER A 46 -23.25 4.99 8.04
C SER A 46 -22.74 6.41 8.34
N SER A 47 -21.43 6.53 8.60
CA SER A 47 -20.81 7.79 8.99
C SER A 47 -20.88 8.82 7.85
N PRO A 48 -21.26 10.08 8.12
CA PRO A 48 -21.27 11.13 7.10
C PRO A 48 -19.86 11.44 6.56
N ASP A 49 -18.82 11.13 7.33
CA ASP A 49 -17.43 11.45 7.00
C ASP A 49 -16.76 10.38 6.11
N THR A 50 -17.48 9.31 5.76
CA THR A 50 -16.93 8.17 5.00
C THR A 50 -16.31 8.60 3.66
N ASN A 51 -16.96 9.49 2.92
CA ASN A 51 -16.44 9.98 1.64
C ASN A 51 -15.13 10.75 1.80
N GLN A 52 -15.02 11.57 2.86
CA GLN A 52 -13.80 12.30 3.15
C GLN A 52 -12.65 11.34 3.51
N ALA A 53 -12.90 10.32 4.32
CA ALA A 53 -11.91 9.32 4.67
C ALA A 53 -11.37 8.56 3.45
N VAL A 54 -12.25 8.26 2.48
CA VAL A 54 -11.87 7.61 1.22
C VAL A 54 -11.00 8.55 0.37
N ASP A 55 -11.34 9.83 0.29
CA ASP A 55 -10.57 10.83 -0.46
C ASP A 55 -9.18 11.05 0.14
N GLU A 56 -9.09 11.18 1.47
CA GLU A 56 -7.82 11.31 2.17
C GLU A 56 -6.95 10.06 1.99
N THR A 57 -7.55 8.87 2.05
CA THR A 57 -6.86 7.60 1.83
C THR A 57 -6.38 7.47 0.39
N THR A 58 -7.18 7.90 -0.58
CA THR A 58 -6.81 7.88 -2.00
C THR A 58 -5.64 8.84 -2.28
N ALA A 59 -5.71 10.07 -1.79
CA ALA A 59 -4.63 11.04 -1.96
C ALA A 59 -3.33 10.59 -1.28
N TRP A 60 -3.44 10.01 -0.08
CA TRP A 60 -2.29 9.42 0.61
C TRP A 60 -1.71 8.23 -0.18
N TRP A 61 -2.57 7.35 -0.69
CA TRP A 61 -2.15 6.17 -1.46
C TRP A 61 -1.42 6.57 -2.74
N GLU A 62 -1.93 7.52 -3.51
CA GLU A 62 -1.26 7.97 -4.73
C GLU A 62 0.18 8.44 -4.47
N LYS A 63 0.37 9.21 -3.40
CA LYS A 63 1.70 9.67 -3.00
C LYS A 63 2.63 8.51 -2.62
N LYS A 64 2.10 7.50 -1.93
CA LYS A 64 2.88 6.31 -1.53
C LYS A 64 3.16 5.40 -2.73
N ARG A 65 2.18 5.20 -3.60
CA ARG A 65 2.31 4.46 -4.85
C ARG A 65 3.42 5.02 -5.72
N GLU A 66 3.43 6.34 -5.95
CA GLU A 66 4.49 7.00 -6.73
C GLU A 66 5.88 6.76 -6.14
N HIS A 67 5.99 6.75 -4.80
CA HIS A 67 7.25 6.45 -4.13
C HIS A 67 7.69 5.01 -4.34
N ILE A 68 6.77 4.05 -4.19
CA ILE A 68 7.04 2.62 -4.41
C ILE A 68 7.46 2.36 -5.87
N GLU A 69 6.80 3.01 -6.83
CA GLU A 69 7.10 2.86 -8.26
C GLU A 69 8.52 3.35 -8.66
N LEU A 70 9.24 4.06 -7.78
CA LEU A 70 10.64 4.44 -8.02
C LEU A 70 11.59 3.24 -7.99
N PHE A 71 11.24 2.19 -7.24
CA PHE A 71 12.09 1.02 -7.04
C PHE A 71 11.38 -0.31 -7.34
N ALA A 72 10.05 -0.35 -7.39
CA ALA A 72 9.28 -1.53 -7.76
C ALA A 72 8.10 -1.20 -8.69
N TYR A 73 8.16 -1.68 -9.93
CA TYR A 73 7.04 -1.59 -10.86
C TYR A 73 6.03 -2.72 -10.60
N SER A 74 4.77 -2.37 -10.33
CA SER A 74 3.69 -3.34 -10.22
C SER A 74 2.39 -2.79 -10.84
N PRO A 75 1.77 -3.49 -11.81
CA PRO A 75 0.44 -3.15 -12.29
C PRO A 75 -0.63 -3.18 -11.18
N ASP A 76 -0.45 -4.04 -10.18
CA ASP A 76 -1.42 -4.22 -9.09
C ASP A 76 -1.50 -2.98 -8.20
N LEU A 77 -0.39 -2.25 -8.04
CA LEU A 77 -0.37 -0.95 -7.35
C LEU A 77 -1.30 0.08 -8.00
N ARG A 78 -1.41 0.07 -9.34
CA ARG A 78 -2.29 0.96 -10.09
C ARG A 78 -3.73 0.46 -10.11
N SER A 79 -3.91 -0.85 -10.22
CA SER A 79 -5.22 -1.49 -10.07
C SER A 79 -5.85 -1.18 -8.71
N PHE A 80 -5.04 -1.04 -7.66
CA PHE A 80 -5.49 -0.63 -6.34
C PHE A 80 -6.17 0.75 -6.35
N SER A 81 -5.58 1.71 -7.04
CA SER A 81 -6.15 3.07 -7.19
C SER A 81 -7.49 3.06 -7.91
N ILE A 82 -7.65 2.19 -8.91
CA ILE A 82 -8.93 2.01 -9.62
C ILE A 82 -9.98 1.45 -8.65
N ALA A 83 -9.63 0.43 -7.87
CA ALA A 83 -10.53 -0.17 -6.89
C ALA A 83 -10.96 0.82 -5.79
N LEU A 84 -10.07 1.72 -5.34
CA LEU A 84 -10.43 2.83 -4.44
C LEU A 84 -11.48 3.76 -5.07
N ALA A 85 -11.31 4.13 -6.33
CA ALA A 85 -12.27 4.97 -7.05
C ALA A 85 -13.64 4.28 -7.22
N GLU A 86 -13.65 2.97 -7.49
CA GLU A 86 -14.88 2.19 -7.57
C GLU A 86 -15.60 2.06 -6.22
N MET A 87 -14.86 1.88 -5.12
CA MET A 87 -15.41 1.88 -3.76
C MET A 87 -16.05 3.23 -3.45
N LYS A 88 -15.35 4.33 -3.76
CA LYS A 88 -15.89 5.69 -3.64
C LYS A 88 -17.20 5.86 -4.41
N GLY A 89 -17.21 5.45 -5.68
CA GLY A 89 -18.42 5.53 -6.51
C GLY A 89 -19.60 4.75 -5.93
N SER A 90 -19.33 3.61 -5.26
CA SER A 90 -20.36 2.82 -4.58
C SER A 90 -20.94 3.57 -3.37
N ILE A 91 -20.08 4.19 -2.56
CA ILE A 91 -20.48 5.03 -1.41
C ILE A 91 -21.32 6.23 -1.88
N GLU A 92 -20.89 6.93 -2.93
CA GLU A 92 -21.60 8.10 -3.48
C GLU A 92 -22.99 7.76 -4.03
N LYS A 93 -23.21 6.50 -4.44
CA LYS A 93 -24.51 6.00 -4.90
C LYS A 93 -25.36 5.38 -3.80
N GLY A 94 -24.84 5.32 -2.56
CA GLY A 94 -25.52 4.68 -1.44
C GLY A 94 -25.56 3.15 -1.54
N ASP A 95 -24.73 2.56 -2.40
CA ASP A 95 -24.57 1.11 -2.54
C ASP A 95 -23.51 0.60 -1.54
N PHE A 96 -23.88 0.62 -0.26
CA PHE A 96 -22.95 0.33 0.83
C PHE A 96 -22.52 -1.14 0.89
N ASP A 97 -23.37 -2.07 0.48
CA ASP A 97 -23.02 -3.50 0.42
C ASP A 97 -21.89 -3.74 -0.59
N ASN A 98 -21.98 -3.10 -1.76
CA ASN A 98 -20.92 -3.16 -2.76
C ASN A 98 -19.67 -2.41 -2.29
N ALA A 99 -19.82 -1.26 -1.60
CA ALA A 99 -18.69 -0.55 -1.01
C ALA A 99 -17.92 -1.42 0.00
N LEU A 100 -18.61 -2.15 0.88
CA LEU A 100 -18.00 -3.09 1.82
C LEU A 100 -17.28 -4.23 1.09
N SER A 101 -17.92 -4.83 0.08
CA SER A 101 -17.31 -5.88 -0.76
C SER A 101 -16.03 -5.39 -1.45
N LYS A 102 -16.02 -4.15 -1.95
CA LYS A 102 -14.83 -3.52 -2.53
C LYS A 102 -13.76 -3.21 -1.48
N CYS A 103 -14.13 -2.80 -0.28
CA CYS A 103 -13.20 -2.61 0.83
C CYS A 103 -12.47 -3.92 1.19
N GLU A 104 -13.19 -5.04 1.25
CA GLU A 104 -12.57 -6.36 1.46
C GLU A 104 -11.65 -6.76 0.30
N SER A 105 -12.06 -6.49 -0.93
CA SER A 105 -11.21 -6.73 -2.11
C SER A 105 -9.91 -5.92 -2.02
N LEU A 106 -9.99 -4.65 -1.61
CA LEU A 106 -8.83 -3.79 -1.37
C LEU A 106 -7.92 -4.36 -0.27
N ARG A 107 -8.46 -4.87 0.84
CA ARG A 107 -7.64 -5.53 1.88
C ARG A 107 -6.87 -6.72 1.33
N VAL A 108 -7.53 -7.59 0.56
CA VAL A 108 -6.88 -8.75 -0.06
C VAL A 108 -5.80 -8.32 -1.05
N MET A 109 -6.09 -7.31 -1.88
CA MET A 109 -5.10 -6.72 -2.79
C MET A 109 -3.89 -6.16 -2.04
N ALA A 110 -4.12 -5.40 -0.96
CA ALA A 110 -3.04 -4.84 -0.14
C ALA A 110 -2.11 -5.94 0.40
N VAL A 111 -2.67 -7.02 0.94
CA VAL A 111 -1.88 -8.16 1.44
C VAL A 111 -1.09 -8.84 0.31
N ASN A 112 -1.70 -9.01 -0.86
CA ASN A 112 -1.02 -9.68 -1.98
C ASN A 112 0.11 -8.81 -2.55
N ILE A 113 -0.14 -7.51 -2.74
CA ILE A 113 0.88 -6.58 -3.20
C ILE A 113 2.01 -6.51 -2.18
N HIS A 114 1.68 -6.41 -0.88
CA HIS A 114 2.67 -6.40 0.19
C HIS A 114 3.57 -7.63 0.12
N LYS A 115 3.02 -8.83 -0.01
CA LYS A 115 3.81 -10.08 -0.14
C LYS A 115 4.71 -10.13 -1.37
N VAL A 116 4.36 -9.45 -2.46
CA VAL A 116 5.19 -9.40 -3.67
C VAL A 116 6.33 -8.39 -3.52
N LEU A 117 6.09 -7.31 -2.77
CA LEU A 117 7.05 -6.23 -2.57
C LEU A 117 7.94 -6.42 -1.34
N ASP A 118 7.47 -7.14 -0.34
CA ASP A 118 8.23 -7.53 0.83
C ASP A 118 9.26 -8.59 0.42
N PHE A 119 10.54 -8.24 0.56
CA PHE A 119 11.63 -9.16 0.33
C PHE A 119 11.90 -9.93 1.62
N ASN A 120 11.34 -11.13 1.71
CA ASN A 120 11.46 -11.98 2.89
C ASN A 120 12.68 -12.90 2.77
N GLY A 121 13.33 -13.24 3.89
CA GLY A 121 14.36 -14.28 3.93
C GLY A 121 13.92 -15.67 3.42
N LEU A 122 12.61 -15.93 3.37
CA LEU A 122 12.02 -17.12 2.72
C LEU A 122 12.20 -17.12 1.20
N ASP A 123 12.36 -15.96 0.56
CA ASP A 123 12.57 -15.84 -0.89
C ASP A 123 14.03 -16.15 -1.29
N ILE A 124 14.92 -16.35 -0.32
CA ILE A 124 16.35 -16.61 -0.50
C ILE A 124 16.66 -18.12 -0.52
N ILE A 125 15.69 -18.99 -0.18
CA ILE A 125 15.89 -20.44 0.02
C ILE A 125 15.37 -21.27 -1.15
#